data_AF-A0A521SA97-F1
#
_entry.id   AF-A0A521SA97-F1
#
_cell.length_a   1.000
_cell.length_b   1.000
_cell.length_c   1.000
_cell.angle_alpha   90.00
_cell.angle_beta   90.00
_cell.angle_gamma   90.00
#
_symmetry.space_group_name_H-M   'P 1'
#
loop_
_entity.id
_entity.type
_entity.pdbx_description
1 polymer ?
#
loop_
_entity_poly.entity_id
_entity_poly.type
_entity_poly.pdbx_seq_one_letter_code
_entity_poly.pdbx_strand_id
1 'polypeptide(L)'
;MFLKQAAEFFERFFRFGGTVPMVLKLLGDDESMEWLVKSLKERLEVNPFEQTVEEQLSAMRKQNAEGNWGISEETLAKLAESAPAWPKGRDAYRSFRIRFGEGNDGVAQTFEAHAAAMKRVHGEKLWRWELLHSGKVPYKGKDVERLKLHAGNHTHHAVVEWIIVNDLSANRKRKDVTSVRGPKSLADEGIVLAWLFPKRVQAIDYDTWCAWFCGGYESNVPEDGDEEWQGVVIVFRDTASGGVLLGARWRGNDDPDYSVPPLG
;
A
#
# COMPACT_ATOMS: atom_id res chain seq x y z
N MET A 1 -33.28 8.77 7.70
CA MET A 1 -32.01 8.89 6.96
C MET A 1 -32.24 8.97 5.45
N PHE A 2 -32.99 8.02 4.88
CA PHE A 2 -33.25 7.90 3.44
C PHE A 2 -33.90 9.13 2.78
N LEU A 3 -34.94 9.72 3.37
CA LEU A 3 -35.62 10.89 2.79
C LEU A 3 -34.74 12.15 2.70
N LYS A 4 -33.84 12.36 3.68
CA LYS A 4 -32.88 13.47 3.66
C LYS A 4 -31.83 13.27 2.57
N GLN A 5 -31.31 12.06 2.42
CA GLN A 5 -30.33 11.72 1.39
C GLN A 5 -30.94 11.77 -0.02
N ALA A 6 -32.21 11.37 -0.19
CA ALA A 6 -32.92 11.47 -1.46
C ALA A 6 -33.16 12.94 -1.84
N ALA A 7 -33.61 13.77 -0.89
CA ALA A 7 -33.78 15.20 -1.13
C ALA A 7 -32.45 15.87 -1.52
N GLU A 8 -31.37 15.55 -0.81
CA GLU A 8 -30.03 16.04 -1.13
C GLU A 8 -29.54 15.57 -2.50
N PHE A 9 -29.78 14.31 -2.87
CA PHE A 9 -29.47 13.79 -4.20
C PHE A 9 -30.17 14.62 -5.29
N PHE A 10 -31.47 14.85 -5.17
CA PHE A 10 -32.22 15.61 -6.17
C PHE A 10 -31.79 17.08 -6.21
N GLU A 11 -31.55 17.70 -5.06
CA GLU A 11 -31.01 19.07 -5.00
C GLU A 11 -29.70 19.18 -5.76
N ARG A 12 -28.76 18.25 -5.54
CA ARG A 12 -27.49 18.18 -6.27
C ARG A 12 -27.71 17.93 -7.76
N PHE A 13 -28.62 17.02 -8.12
CA PHE A 13 -28.94 16.68 -9.51
C PHE A 13 -29.42 17.91 -10.29
N PHE A 14 -30.39 18.66 -9.74
CA PHE A 14 -30.90 19.88 -10.37
C PHE A 14 -29.85 20.99 -10.40
N ARG A 15 -29.06 21.15 -9.32
CA ARG A 15 -27.99 22.15 -9.25
C ARG A 15 -26.93 21.98 -10.36
N PHE A 16 -26.65 20.75 -10.77
CA PHE A 16 -25.71 20.46 -11.85
C PHE A 16 -26.37 20.30 -13.22
N GLY A 17 -27.58 20.86 -13.41
CA GLY A 17 -28.25 20.96 -14.71
C GLY A 17 -29.20 19.80 -15.04
N GLY A 18 -29.46 18.90 -14.09
CA GLY A 18 -30.52 17.91 -14.21
C GLY A 18 -31.89 18.56 -14.31
N THR A 19 -32.85 17.91 -14.98
CA THR A 19 -34.22 18.43 -15.15
C THR A 19 -35.26 17.39 -14.79
N VAL A 20 -36.50 17.81 -14.53
CA VAL A 20 -37.60 16.89 -14.19
C VAL A 20 -37.83 15.86 -15.30
N PRO A 21 -37.84 16.21 -16.60
CA PRO A 21 -37.88 15.22 -17.68
C PRO A 21 -36.75 14.20 -17.63
N MET A 22 -35.53 14.61 -17.26
CA MET A 22 -34.40 13.66 -17.11
C MET A 22 -34.61 12.71 -15.95
N VAL A 23 -35.13 13.18 -14.81
CA VAL A 23 -35.47 12.30 -13.67
C VAL A 23 -36.54 11.29 -14.07
N LEU A 24 -37.63 11.76 -14.70
CA LEU A 24 -38.71 10.89 -15.15
C LEU A 24 -38.23 9.86 -16.18
N LYS A 25 -37.32 10.26 -17.08
CA LYS A 25 -36.67 9.34 -18.01
C LYS A 25 -35.84 8.30 -17.27
N LEU A 26 -34.94 8.71 -16.37
CA LEU A 26 -34.12 7.79 -15.58
C LEU A 26 -34.97 6.78 -14.79
N LEU A 27 -36.07 7.21 -14.18
CA LEU A 27 -36.93 6.34 -13.37
C LEU A 27 -37.85 5.43 -14.21
N GLY A 28 -38.09 5.76 -15.48
CA GLY A 28 -38.99 5.02 -16.36
C GLY A 28 -38.30 4.21 -17.46
N ASP A 29 -36.97 4.25 -17.54
CA ASP A 29 -36.16 3.60 -18.57
C ASP A 29 -34.93 2.92 -17.95
N ASP A 30 -34.98 1.58 -17.89
CA ASP A 30 -33.93 0.75 -17.30
C ASP A 30 -32.59 0.92 -18.03
N GLU A 31 -32.58 1.18 -19.35
CA GLU A 31 -31.35 1.42 -20.10
C GLU A 31 -30.66 2.72 -19.66
N SER A 32 -31.45 3.79 -19.48
CA SER A 32 -30.94 5.07 -18.97
C SER A 32 -30.43 4.95 -17.53
N MET A 33 -31.12 4.18 -16.67
CA MET A 33 -30.68 3.94 -15.29
C MET A 33 -29.38 3.10 -15.27
N GLU A 34 -29.31 2.04 -16.07
CA GLU A 34 -28.10 1.22 -16.20
C GLU A 34 -26.92 2.05 -16.69
N TRP A 35 -27.14 2.92 -17.69
CA TRP A 35 -26.10 3.83 -18.18
C TRP A 35 -25.59 4.78 -17.09
N LEU A 36 -26.49 5.40 -16.30
CA LEU A 36 -26.10 6.28 -15.20
C LEU A 36 -25.30 5.53 -14.14
N VAL A 37 -25.76 4.34 -13.74
CA VAL A 37 -25.08 3.50 -12.75
C VAL A 37 -23.70 3.07 -13.27
N LYS A 38 -23.59 2.61 -14.52
CA LYS A 38 -22.30 2.27 -15.14
C LYS A 38 -21.35 3.46 -15.19
N SER A 39 -21.82 4.62 -15.61
CA SER A 39 -21.01 5.85 -15.69
C SER A 39 -20.50 6.30 -14.31
N LEU A 40 -21.34 6.21 -13.28
CA LEU A 40 -20.94 6.50 -11.90
C LEU A 40 -19.95 5.46 -11.40
N LYS A 41 -20.20 4.17 -11.65
CA LYS A 41 -19.32 3.07 -11.27
C LYS A 41 -17.94 3.22 -11.92
N GLU A 42 -17.88 3.48 -13.21
CA GLU A 42 -16.63 3.74 -13.94
C GLU A 42 -15.84 4.88 -13.29
N ARG A 43 -16.50 6.02 -13.00
CA ARG A 43 -15.85 7.15 -12.30
C ARG A 43 -15.35 6.80 -10.90
N LEU A 44 -16.11 5.99 -10.16
CA LEU A 44 -15.73 5.57 -8.81
C LEU A 44 -14.63 4.51 -8.82
N GLU A 45 -14.47 3.77 -9.92
CA GLU A 45 -13.47 2.71 -10.08
C GLU A 45 -12.16 3.19 -10.72
N VAL A 46 -12.07 4.44 -11.21
CA VAL A 46 -10.81 5.02 -11.66
C VAL A 46 -9.85 5.22 -10.49
N ASN A 47 -8.60 4.80 -10.64
CA ASN A 47 -7.54 5.10 -9.68
C ASN A 47 -7.07 6.57 -9.90
N PRO A 48 -7.27 7.49 -8.94
CA PRO A 48 -6.87 8.89 -9.10
C PRO A 48 -5.36 9.11 -8.95
N PHE A 49 -4.59 8.06 -8.66
CA PHE A 49 -3.14 8.05 -8.52
C PHE A 49 -2.44 7.30 -9.66
N GLU A 50 -3.16 7.03 -10.75
CA GLU A 50 -2.57 6.44 -11.95
C GLU A 50 -1.34 7.24 -12.41
N GLN A 51 -0.26 6.50 -12.69
CA GLN A 51 0.99 7.04 -13.22
C GLN A 51 1.29 6.35 -14.55
N THR A 52 1.83 7.13 -15.49
CA THR A 52 2.41 6.60 -16.72
C THR A 52 3.65 5.75 -16.41
N VAL A 53 4.03 4.88 -17.36
CA VAL A 53 5.26 4.07 -17.24
C VAL A 53 6.48 4.97 -17.06
N GLU A 54 6.54 6.09 -17.77
CA GLU A 54 7.68 7.01 -17.71
C GLU A 54 7.79 7.73 -16.36
N GLU A 55 6.66 8.12 -15.73
CA GLU A 55 6.67 8.68 -14.38
C GLU A 55 7.22 7.67 -13.36
N GLN A 56 6.81 6.40 -13.47
CA GLN A 56 7.27 5.34 -12.58
C GLN A 56 8.76 5.03 -12.75
N LEU A 57 9.23 4.93 -14.01
CA LEU A 57 10.65 4.70 -14.30
C LEU A 57 11.51 5.92 -13.95
N SER A 58 11.00 7.14 -14.11
CA SER A 58 11.69 8.35 -13.67
C SER A 58 11.86 8.39 -12.16
N ALA A 59 10.82 8.02 -11.40
CA ALA A 59 10.91 7.88 -9.96
C ALA A 59 11.93 6.79 -9.55
N MET A 60 11.93 5.66 -10.25
CA MET A 60 12.87 4.57 -10.04
C MET A 60 14.32 5.00 -10.35
N ARG A 61 14.58 5.70 -11.46
CA ARG A 61 15.91 6.25 -11.80
C ARG A 61 16.43 7.18 -10.71
N LYS A 62 15.57 8.07 -10.21
CA LYS A 62 15.91 8.96 -9.10
C LYS A 62 16.33 8.18 -7.86
N GLN A 63 15.53 7.18 -7.45
CA GLN A 63 15.88 6.36 -6.29
C GLN A 63 17.11 5.49 -6.50
N ASN A 64 17.31 4.98 -7.72
CA ASN A 64 18.48 4.21 -8.10
C ASN A 64 19.77 5.03 -7.97
N ALA A 65 19.76 6.29 -8.43
CA ALA A 65 20.88 7.21 -8.32
C ALA A 65 21.11 7.66 -6.86
N GLU A 66 20.07 8.14 -6.17
CA GLU A 66 20.19 8.64 -4.79
C GLU A 66 20.50 7.54 -3.77
N GLY A 67 20.03 6.31 -4.05
CA GLY A 67 20.25 5.13 -3.22
C GLY A 67 21.49 4.34 -3.59
N ASN A 68 22.20 4.70 -4.67
CA ASN A 68 23.30 3.92 -5.24
C ASN A 68 22.94 2.44 -5.44
N TRP A 69 21.74 2.16 -5.94
CA TRP A 69 21.23 0.78 -6.04
C TRP A 69 21.90 -0.03 -7.17
N GLY A 70 22.56 0.64 -8.12
CA GLY A 70 23.33 -0.02 -9.17
C GLY A 70 22.47 -0.72 -10.23
N ILE A 71 21.18 -0.40 -10.34
CA ILE A 71 20.30 -0.89 -11.41
C ILE A 71 20.76 -0.25 -12.72
N SER A 72 21.06 -1.04 -13.74
CA SER A 72 21.58 -0.55 -15.00
C SER A 72 20.48 0.09 -15.87
N GLU A 73 20.87 1.00 -16.77
CA GLU A 73 19.95 1.53 -17.78
C GLU A 73 19.44 0.44 -18.74
N GLU A 74 20.20 -0.63 -18.96
CA GLU A 74 19.72 -1.80 -19.73
C GLU A 74 18.52 -2.46 -19.04
N THR A 75 18.57 -2.65 -17.71
CA THR A 75 17.44 -3.19 -16.94
C THR A 75 16.23 -2.25 -17.00
N LEU A 76 16.45 -0.94 -16.89
CA LEU A 76 15.37 0.06 -16.98
C LEU A 76 14.75 0.12 -18.37
N ALA A 77 15.53 -0.02 -19.44
CA ALA A 77 15.04 -0.12 -20.81
C ALA A 77 14.15 -1.36 -21.00
N LYS A 78 14.59 -2.53 -20.50
CA LYS A 78 13.77 -3.76 -20.53
C LYS A 78 12.47 -3.62 -19.75
N LEU A 79 12.49 -2.91 -18.61
CA LEU A 79 11.26 -2.61 -17.87
C LEU A 79 10.33 -1.71 -18.70
N ALA A 80 10.85 -0.70 -19.39
CA ALA A 80 10.03 0.18 -20.23
C ALA A 80 9.29 -0.60 -21.33
N GLU A 81 9.96 -1.57 -21.95
CA GLU A 81 9.39 -2.43 -23.01
C GLU A 81 8.36 -3.44 -22.49
N SER A 82 8.53 -3.92 -21.25
CA SER A 82 7.71 -4.99 -20.66
C SER A 82 6.63 -4.50 -19.70
N ALA A 83 6.37 -3.19 -19.66
CA ALA A 83 5.43 -2.59 -18.72
C ALA A 83 4.00 -3.12 -18.92
N PRO A 84 3.39 -3.75 -17.91
CA PRO A 84 2.01 -4.22 -18.03
C PRO A 84 1.05 -3.03 -18.12
N ALA A 85 -0.15 -3.27 -18.64
CA ALA A 85 -1.22 -2.28 -18.62
C ALA A 85 -1.57 -1.86 -17.18
N TRP A 86 -2.07 -0.64 -17.00
CA TRP A 86 -2.57 -0.21 -15.70
C TRP A 86 -3.75 -1.11 -15.26
N PRO A 87 -3.73 -1.66 -14.03
CA PRO A 87 -4.78 -2.57 -13.59
C PRO A 87 -6.10 -1.83 -13.33
N LYS A 88 -7.22 -2.53 -13.53
CA LYS A 88 -8.55 -2.00 -13.23
C LYS A 88 -8.81 -1.99 -11.73
N GLY A 89 -9.41 -0.92 -11.24
CA GLY A 89 -9.86 -0.78 -9.86
C GLY A 89 -9.31 0.46 -9.19
N ARG A 90 -10.12 1.02 -8.28
CA ARG A 90 -9.85 2.29 -7.63
C ARG A 90 -8.53 2.32 -6.84
N ASP A 91 -8.16 1.20 -6.23
CA ASP A 91 -6.93 1.06 -5.44
C ASP A 91 -6.03 -0.06 -6.00
N ALA A 92 -6.11 -0.29 -7.30
CA ALA A 92 -5.23 -1.21 -8.02
C ALA A 92 -4.01 -0.47 -8.59
N TYR A 93 -2.82 -1.06 -8.48
CA TYR A 93 -1.56 -0.43 -8.90
C TYR A 93 -0.70 -1.37 -9.72
N ARG A 94 -0.10 -0.82 -10.77
CA ARG A 94 1.15 -1.34 -11.32
C ARG A 94 2.30 -0.77 -10.49
N SER A 95 3.23 -1.60 -10.04
CA SER A 95 4.38 -1.18 -9.21
C SER A 95 5.61 -2.03 -9.56
N PHE A 96 6.68 -1.90 -8.78
CA PHE A 96 7.87 -2.72 -8.92
C PHE A 96 8.06 -3.65 -7.71
N ARG A 97 8.60 -4.83 -7.99
CA ARG A 97 9.35 -5.60 -6.99
C ARG A 97 10.83 -5.33 -7.24
N ILE A 98 11.50 -4.77 -6.23
CA ILE A 98 12.91 -4.41 -6.29
C ILE A 98 13.57 -5.01 -5.06
N ARG A 99 14.40 -6.03 -5.26
CA ARG A 99 15.09 -6.76 -4.20
C ARG A 99 16.58 -6.77 -4.48
N PHE A 100 17.35 -6.65 -3.40
CA PHE A 100 18.81 -6.69 -3.41
C PHE A 100 19.29 -7.86 -2.56
N GLY A 101 20.43 -8.43 -2.95
CA GLY A 101 21.07 -9.51 -2.22
C GLY A 101 20.22 -10.78 -2.12
N GLU A 102 20.64 -11.68 -1.25
CA GLU A 102 20.10 -13.04 -1.11
C GLU A 102 19.91 -13.36 0.38
N GLY A 103 18.92 -14.20 0.71
CA GLY A 103 18.76 -14.70 2.08
C GLY A 103 18.49 -13.61 3.12
N ASN A 104 19.01 -13.80 4.34
CA ASN A 104 18.81 -12.86 5.46
C ASN A 104 19.37 -11.46 5.16
N ASP A 105 20.60 -11.40 4.64
CA ASP A 105 21.27 -10.13 4.35
C ASP A 105 20.56 -9.38 3.22
N GLY A 106 20.08 -10.10 2.19
CA GLY A 106 19.29 -9.52 1.12
C GLY A 106 17.95 -8.94 1.59
N VAL A 107 17.26 -9.64 2.50
CA VAL A 107 16.02 -9.13 3.11
C VAL A 107 16.28 -7.83 3.85
N ALA A 108 17.34 -7.78 4.67
CA ALA A 108 17.69 -6.58 5.42
C ALA A 108 18.10 -5.43 4.48
N GLN A 109 18.99 -5.69 3.52
CA GLN A 109 19.42 -4.73 2.52
C GLN A 109 18.23 -4.14 1.75
N THR A 110 17.29 -4.99 1.32
CA THR A 110 16.08 -4.58 0.60
C THR A 110 15.19 -3.69 1.45
N PHE A 111 14.93 -4.09 2.70
CA PHE A 111 14.10 -3.30 3.60
C PHE A 111 14.69 -1.91 3.86
N GLU A 112 15.99 -1.84 4.18
CA GLU A 112 16.66 -0.56 4.45
C GLU A 112 16.73 0.34 3.21
N ALA A 113 16.96 -0.24 2.02
CA ALA A 113 16.97 0.51 0.77
C ALA A 113 15.62 1.20 0.52
N HIS A 114 14.49 0.50 0.74
CA HIS A 114 13.15 1.06 0.55
C HIS A 114 12.73 2.01 1.68
N ALA A 115 13.12 1.73 2.92
CA ALA A 115 12.90 2.67 4.03
C ALA A 115 13.65 4.00 3.80
N ALA A 116 14.89 3.94 3.29
CA ALA A 116 15.65 5.12 2.89
C ALA A 116 15.00 5.85 1.70
N ALA A 117 14.46 5.14 0.71
CA ALA A 117 13.70 5.74 -0.39
C ALA A 117 12.45 6.47 0.11
N MET A 118 11.68 5.87 1.03
CA MET A 118 10.59 6.56 1.70
C MET A 118 11.08 7.83 2.41
N LYS A 119 12.22 7.78 3.09
CA LYS A 119 12.77 8.95 3.79
C LYS A 119 13.13 10.07 2.82
N ARG A 120 13.68 9.76 1.64
CA ARG A 120 13.96 10.75 0.58
C ARG A 120 12.70 11.38 0.01
N VAL A 121 11.62 10.61 -0.14
CA VAL A 121 10.36 11.09 -0.71
C VAL A 121 9.52 11.90 0.28
N HIS A 122 9.43 11.43 1.52
CA HIS A 122 8.55 12.02 2.55
C HIS A 122 9.29 12.98 3.50
N GLY A 123 10.63 12.96 3.48
CA GLY A 123 11.47 13.88 4.24
C GLY A 123 11.25 13.79 5.75
N GLU A 124 11.17 14.94 6.40
CA GLU A 124 10.91 15.05 7.85
C GLU A 124 9.54 14.51 8.27
N LYS A 125 8.58 14.43 7.34
CA LYS A 125 7.26 13.85 7.62
C LYS A 125 7.28 12.35 7.78
N LEU A 126 8.34 11.66 7.34
CA LEU A 126 8.49 10.24 7.62
C LEU A 126 8.98 10.02 9.04
N TRP A 127 8.14 9.36 9.82
CA TRP A 127 8.53 8.68 11.04
C TRP A 127 8.62 7.18 10.79
N ARG A 128 9.77 6.59 11.12
CA ARG A 128 9.94 5.14 11.18
C ARG A 128 9.89 4.76 12.65
N TRP A 129 9.08 3.76 12.99
CA TRP A 129 9.03 3.27 14.35
C TRP A 129 10.41 2.81 14.79
N GLU A 130 10.85 3.28 15.95
CA GLU A 130 12.24 3.14 16.43
C GLU A 130 12.66 1.68 16.60
N LEU A 131 11.72 0.76 16.84
CA LEU A 131 11.98 -0.67 17.03
C LEU A 131 11.84 -1.50 15.75
N LEU A 132 11.38 -0.88 14.67
CA LEU A 132 11.29 -1.53 13.37
C LEU A 132 12.66 -1.53 12.71
N HIS A 133 13.50 -2.49 13.07
CA HIS A 133 14.81 -2.71 12.49
C HIS A 133 14.81 -3.87 11.50
N SER A 134 15.77 -3.88 10.58
CA SER A 134 16.12 -5.06 9.81
C SER A 134 17.37 -5.74 10.37
N GLY A 135 17.52 -7.04 10.09
CA GLY A 135 18.67 -7.83 10.54
C GLY A 135 18.74 -8.03 12.06
N LYS A 136 19.96 -8.27 12.56
CA LYS A 136 20.24 -8.55 13.97
C LYS A 136 20.47 -7.29 14.77
N VAL A 137 19.73 -7.14 15.87
CA VAL A 137 19.90 -6.01 16.81
C VAL A 137 20.03 -6.54 18.23
N PRO A 138 20.99 -6.02 19.03
CA PRO A 138 21.14 -6.42 20.42
C PRO A 138 19.85 -6.24 21.23
N TYR A 139 19.48 -7.29 21.97
CA TYR A 139 18.36 -7.30 22.91
C TYR A 139 18.65 -8.27 24.05
N LYS A 140 18.54 -7.80 25.30
CA LYS A 140 18.84 -8.59 26.52
C LYS A 140 20.17 -9.37 26.44
N GLY A 141 21.20 -8.74 25.87
CA GLY A 141 22.55 -9.33 25.76
C GLY A 141 22.73 -10.36 24.65
N LYS A 142 21.77 -10.50 23.72
CA LYS A 142 21.88 -11.35 22.53
C LYS A 142 21.48 -10.60 21.28
N ASP A 143 22.08 -10.95 20.15
CA ASP A 143 21.66 -10.45 18.85
C ASP A 143 20.40 -11.19 18.39
N VAL A 144 19.32 -10.43 18.17
CA VAL A 144 18.01 -10.97 17.78
C VAL A 144 17.66 -10.48 16.38
N GLU A 145 17.27 -11.40 15.51
CA GLU A 145 16.74 -11.08 14.18
C GLU A 145 15.42 -10.30 14.33
N ARG A 146 15.31 -9.14 13.67
CA ARG A 146 14.21 -8.19 13.83
C ARG A 146 13.18 -8.23 12.71
N LEU A 147 13.55 -8.77 11.56
CA LEU A 147 12.70 -8.83 10.38
C LEU A 147 12.95 -10.11 9.59
N LYS A 148 11.89 -10.77 9.14
CA LYS A 148 11.98 -11.90 8.21
C LYS A 148 10.80 -11.90 7.25
N LEU A 149 10.95 -12.62 6.14
CA LEU A 149 9.84 -13.00 5.29
C LEU A 149 9.07 -14.16 5.93
N HIS A 150 7.75 -14.10 5.89
CA HIS A 150 6.87 -15.16 6.35
C HIS A 150 7.10 -16.48 5.58
N ALA A 151 7.38 -16.39 4.28
CA ALA A 151 7.77 -17.54 3.46
C ALA A 151 9.19 -18.08 3.77
N GLY A 152 9.94 -17.39 4.64
CA GLY A 152 11.33 -17.65 4.95
C GLY A 152 12.29 -16.86 4.06
N ASN A 153 13.37 -16.34 4.66
CA ASN A 153 14.32 -15.49 3.94
C ASN A 153 15.06 -16.20 2.79
N HIS A 154 15.11 -17.54 2.79
CA HIS A 154 15.70 -18.32 1.70
C HIS A 154 14.96 -18.17 0.36
N THR A 155 13.73 -17.66 0.37
CA THR A 155 12.96 -17.35 -0.85
C THR A 155 13.28 -15.95 -1.41
N HIS A 156 14.16 -15.20 -0.74
CA HIS A 156 14.56 -13.86 -1.17
C HIS A 156 15.72 -13.94 -2.14
N HIS A 157 15.48 -13.43 -3.35
CA HIS A 157 16.47 -13.31 -4.41
C HIS A 157 16.47 -11.90 -4.97
N ALA A 158 17.61 -11.44 -5.44
CA ALA A 158 17.73 -10.16 -6.11
C ALA A 158 16.87 -10.15 -7.39
N VAL A 159 15.98 -9.16 -7.51
CA VAL A 159 15.07 -9.05 -8.67
C VAL A 159 14.64 -7.61 -8.87
N VAL A 160 14.40 -7.25 -10.13
CA VAL A 160 13.84 -5.97 -10.53
C VAL A 160 12.78 -6.25 -11.60
N GLU A 161 11.51 -6.20 -11.24
CA GLU A 161 10.41 -6.57 -12.13
C GLU A 161 9.13 -5.76 -11.86
N TRP A 162 8.23 -5.74 -12.85
CA TRP A 162 6.89 -5.22 -12.67
C TRP A 162 6.01 -6.17 -11.86
N ILE A 163 5.14 -5.60 -11.05
CA ILE A 163 4.08 -6.32 -10.35
C ILE A 163 2.74 -5.61 -10.50
N ILE A 164 1.66 -6.37 -10.31
CA ILE A 164 0.30 -5.85 -10.24
C ILE A 164 -0.25 -6.12 -8.84
N VAL A 165 -0.68 -5.06 -8.17
CA VAL A 165 -1.42 -5.10 -6.92
C VAL A 165 -2.89 -4.82 -7.25
N ASN A 166 -3.74 -5.84 -7.17
CA ASN A 166 -5.15 -5.73 -7.59
C ASN A 166 -5.99 -4.85 -6.66
N ASP A 167 -5.62 -4.78 -5.38
CA ASP A 167 -6.28 -3.93 -4.39
C ASP A 167 -5.35 -3.73 -3.19
N LEU A 168 -4.75 -2.53 -3.10
CA LEU A 168 -3.86 -2.14 -2.01
C LEU A 168 -4.58 -2.07 -0.65
N SER A 169 -5.90 -1.82 -0.68
CA SER A 169 -6.77 -1.77 0.49
C SER A 169 -7.48 -3.10 0.75
N ALA A 170 -7.20 -4.20 0.04
CA ALA A 170 -7.86 -5.49 0.26
C ALA A 170 -7.79 -5.96 1.73
N ASN A 171 -6.78 -5.48 2.43
CA ASN A 171 -6.46 -5.79 3.82
C ASN A 171 -7.16 -4.88 4.85
N ARG A 172 -8.12 -4.05 4.44
CA ARG A 172 -8.75 -2.98 5.23
C ARG A 172 -9.77 -3.47 6.28
N LYS A 173 -10.30 -4.70 6.19
CA LYS A 173 -11.38 -5.22 7.07
C LYS A 173 -11.26 -6.72 7.27
N ARG A 174 -10.25 -7.12 8.02
CA ARG A 174 -9.73 -8.49 7.99
C ARG A 174 -10.63 -9.43 8.78
N LYS A 175 -11.08 -10.50 8.11
CA LYS A 175 -11.78 -11.61 8.76
C LYS A 175 -10.81 -12.64 9.37
N ASP A 176 -9.55 -12.66 8.91
CA ASP A 176 -8.58 -13.71 9.22
C ASP A 176 -7.11 -13.22 9.16
N VAL A 177 -6.26 -13.80 10.01
CA VAL A 177 -4.82 -13.51 10.15
C VAL A 177 -4.03 -13.79 8.86
N THR A 178 -4.51 -14.73 8.03
CA THR A 178 -3.85 -15.07 6.76
C THR A 178 -3.90 -13.94 5.73
N SER A 179 -4.82 -12.99 5.85
CA SER A 179 -4.86 -11.79 4.99
C SER A 179 -3.71 -10.81 5.28
N VAL A 180 -2.96 -11.05 6.36
CA VAL A 180 -1.94 -10.13 6.87
C VAL A 180 -0.57 -10.76 6.97
N ARG A 181 -0.58 -12.06 7.21
CA ARG A 181 0.61 -12.92 7.29
C ARG A 181 0.72 -13.87 6.11
N GLY A 182 -0.19 -13.82 5.14
CA GLY A 182 -0.22 -14.79 4.04
C GLY A 182 0.95 -14.66 3.06
N PRO A 183 1.20 -15.68 2.23
CA PRO A 183 2.30 -15.70 1.27
C PRO A 183 2.06 -14.81 0.03
N LYS A 184 0.82 -14.36 -0.23
CA LYS A 184 0.46 -13.52 -1.38
C LYS A 184 0.62 -12.03 -1.09
N SER A 185 1.72 -11.63 -0.48
CA SER A 185 1.72 -10.41 0.31
C SER A 185 2.75 -9.36 -0.09
N LEU A 186 2.37 -8.11 0.15
CA LEU A 186 3.02 -6.89 -0.31
C LEU A 186 4.46 -6.71 0.19
N ALA A 187 4.91 -7.30 1.30
CA ALA A 187 6.27 -7.22 1.84
C ALA A 187 7.05 -5.94 1.45
N ASP A 188 8.14 -6.08 0.67
CA ASP A 188 8.93 -4.98 0.11
C ASP A 188 8.15 -4.11 -0.88
N GLU A 189 7.25 -4.71 -1.67
CA GLU A 189 6.39 -4.07 -2.67
C GLU A 189 5.45 -3.00 -2.07
N GLY A 190 4.96 -3.22 -0.85
CA GLY A 190 4.14 -2.26 -0.12
C GLY A 190 4.93 -1.03 0.32
N ILE A 191 6.24 -1.20 0.57
CA ILE A 191 7.16 -0.10 0.88
C ILE A 191 7.53 0.63 -0.43
N VAL A 192 7.70 -0.11 -1.54
CA VAL A 192 7.87 0.46 -2.88
C VAL A 192 6.71 1.39 -3.25
N LEU A 193 5.48 0.92 -3.09
CA LEU A 193 4.28 1.73 -3.32
C LEU A 193 4.27 3.02 -2.50
N ALA A 194 4.80 2.99 -1.28
CA ALA A 194 4.81 4.17 -0.40
C ALA A 194 5.73 5.29 -0.89
N TRP A 195 6.87 4.98 -1.51
CA TRP A 195 7.74 6.00 -2.11
C TRP A 195 7.40 6.29 -3.57
N LEU A 196 6.80 5.34 -4.30
CA LEU A 196 6.41 5.50 -5.70
C LEU A 196 5.12 6.31 -5.86
N PHE A 197 4.17 6.16 -4.94
CA PHE A 197 2.88 6.85 -4.93
C PHE A 197 2.68 7.70 -3.66
N PRO A 198 3.52 8.73 -3.42
CA PRO A 198 3.44 9.51 -2.18
C PRO A 198 2.10 10.21 -1.98
N LYS A 199 1.43 10.62 -3.06
CA LYS A 199 0.07 11.19 -3.01
C LYS A 199 -0.97 10.21 -2.47
N ARG A 200 -0.83 8.91 -2.76
CA ARG A 200 -1.71 7.87 -2.21
C ARG A 200 -1.51 7.69 -0.71
N VAL A 201 -0.27 7.79 -0.23
CA VAL A 201 0.02 7.80 1.21
C VAL A 201 -0.60 9.03 1.88
N GLN A 202 -0.45 10.21 1.27
CA GLN A 202 -1.00 11.47 1.77
C GLN A 202 -2.53 11.47 1.83
N ALA A 203 -3.18 10.75 0.91
CA ALA A 203 -4.62 10.62 0.85
C ALA A 203 -5.21 9.72 1.94
N ILE A 204 -4.39 9.00 2.72
CA ILE A 204 -4.88 8.16 3.82
C ILE A 204 -5.66 9.03 4.83
N ASP A 205 -6.93 8.69 4.98
CA ASP A 205 -7.92 9.33 5.85
C ASP A 205 -8.73 8.31 6.67
N TYR A 206 -8.45 7.02 6.48
CA TYR A 206 -9.09 5.87 7.14
C TYR A 206 -10.58 5.64 6.80
N ASP A 207 -11.19 6.50 6.00
CA ASP A 207 -12.57 6.38 5.52
C ASP A 207 -12.63 6.07 4.02
N THR A 208 -11.96 6.87 3.22
CA THR A 208 -11.95 6.75 1.77
C THR A 208 -10.71 6.01 1.28
N TRP A 209 -9.57 6.21 1.97
CA TRP A 209 -8.27 5.62 1.70
C TRP A 209 -7.60 5.17 2.99
N CYS A 210 -7.18 3.91 3.02
CA CYS A 210 -6.66 3.30 4.23
C CYS A 210 -5.16 3.10 4.20
N ALA A 211 -4.62 2.88 5.40
CA ALA A 211 -3.32 2.27 5.61
C ALA A 211 -3.29 0.87 4.97
N TRP A 212 -2.09 0.40 4.65
CA TRP A 212 -1.88 -0.95 4.15
C TRP A 212 -0.74 -1.63 4.88
N PHE A 213 -0.92 -2.93 5.04
CA PHE A 213 0.11 -3.78 5.60
C PHE A 213 1.03 -4.27 4.49
N CYS A 214 2.33 -4.18 4.76
CA CYS A 214 3.39 -4.86 4.04
C CYS A 214 3.45 -6.33 4.50
N GLY A 215 2.32 -7.03 4.44
CA GLY A 215 2.25 -8.40 4.94
C GLY A 215 3.28 -9.28 4.24
N GLY A 216 3.59 -10.44 4.79
CA GLY A 216 4.71 -11.24 4.31
C GLY A 216 6.04 -10.80 4.92
N TYR A 217 6.13 -9.59 5.48
CA TYR A 217 7.09 -9.30 6.56
C TYR A 217 6.52 -9.67 7.93
N GLU A 218 7.36 -10.30 8.74
CA GLU A 218 7.17 -10.44 10.18
C GLU A 218 8.29 -9.71 10.89
N SER A 219 7.92 -8.90 11.87
CA SER A 219 8.85 -8.17 12.73
C SER A 219 8.85 -8.77 14.13
N ASN A 220 10.05 -8.87 14.69
CA ASN A 220 10.27 -9.39 16.04
C ASN A 220 10.48 -8.24 17.01
N VAL A 221 9.40 -7.85 17.69
CA VAL A 221 9.40 -6.77 18.69
C VAL A 221 9.03 -7.34 20.06
N PRO A 222 10.02 -7.62 20.91
CA PRO A 222 9.84 -8.32 22.19
C PRO A 222 9.39 -7.41 23.34
N GLU A 223 8.57 -6.38 23.07
CA GLU A 223 8.10 -5.45 24.12
C GLU A 223 6.94 -6.00 24.95
N ASP A 224 6.12 -6.90 24.40
CA ASP A 224 4.98 -7.48 25.10
C ASP A 224 5.01 -9.02 25.02
N GLY A 225 5.09 -9.70 26.17
CA GLY A 225 4.49 -11.04 26.34
C GLY A 225 5.06 -12.26 25.59
N ASP A 226 6.37 -12.37 25.40
CA ASP A 226 7.09 -13.62 25.04
C ASP A 226 6.80 -14.27 23.67
N GLU A 227 5.87 -13.75 22.85
CA GLU A 227 5.62 -14.28 21.50
C GLU A 227 6.46 -13.56 20.44
N GLU A 228 7.44 -14.27 19.86
CA GLU A 228 8.25 -13.75 18.76
C GLU A 228 7.45 -13.59 17.45
N TRP A 229 7.94 -12.72 16.56
CA TRP A 229 7.44 -12.59 15.18
C TRP A 229 5.96 -12.18 15.05
N GLN A 230 5.46 -11.34 15.95
CA GLN A 230 4.05 -10.93 15.96
C GLN A 230 3.73 -9.64 15.20
N GLY A 231 4.72 -8.76 15.01
CA GLY A 231 4.46 -7.47 14.39
C GLY A 231 4.38 -7.60 12.87
N VAL A 232 3.35 -7.01 12.26
CA VAL A 232 3.23 -6.95 10.80
C VAL A 232 3.52 -5.53 10.36
N VAL A 233 4.45 -5.38 9.41
CA VAL A 233 4.87 -4.08 8.90
C VAL A 233 3.69 -3.38 8.24
N ILE A 234 3.54 -2.08 8.50
CA ILE A 234 2.43 -1.26 8.02
C ILE A 234 2.93 0.12 7.57
N VAL A 235 2.33 0.62 6.50
CA VAL A 235 2.44 2.02 6.07
C VAL A 235 1.12 2.72 6.38
N PHE A 236 1.18 3.79 7.17
CA PHE A 236 0.00 4.53 7.60
C PHE A 236 0.30 6.02 7.72
N ARG A 237 -0.73 6.82 8.00
CA ARG A 237 -0.63 8.28 8.10
C ARG A 237 -1.25 8.76 9.40
N ASP A 238 -0.55 9.61 10.13
CA ASP A 238 -1.18 10.35 11.21
C ASP A 238 -1.97 11.51 10.57
N THR A 239 -3.29 11.46 10.67
CA THR A 239 -4.17 12.48 10.07
C THR A 239 -4.10 13.81 10.81
N ALA A 240 -3.68 13.84 12.08
CA ALA A 240 -3.57 15.05 12.87
C ALA A 240 -2.30 15.85 12.50
N SER A 241 -1.14 15.18 12.47
CA SER A 241 0.14 15.83 12.09
C SER A 241 0.39 15.84 10.58
N GLY A 242 -0.29 14.97 9.84
CA GLY A 242 0.00 14.70 8.43
C GLY A 242 1.27 13.88 8.21
N GLY A 243 1.88 13.34 9.27
CA GLY A 243 3.05 12.48 9.21
C GLY A 243 2.78 11.15 8.51
N VAL A 244 3.78 10.65 7.79
CA VAL A 244 3.80 9.31 7.20
C VAL A 244 4.55 8.37 8.14
N LEU A 245 4.00 7.20 8.40
CA LEU A 245 4.54 6.27 9.38
C LEU A 245 4.84 4.93 8.72
N LEU A 246 6.09 4.47 8.89
CA LEU A 246 6.50 3.09 8.64
C LEU A 246 6.69 2.42 10.00
N GLY A 247 5.76 1.54 10.36
CA GLY A 247 5.75 0.89 11.67
C GLY A 247 5.43 -0.58 11.57
N ALA A 248 5.16 -1.20 12.71
CA ALA A 248 4.48 -2.48 12.75
C ALA A 248 3.28 -2.38 13.69
N ARG A 249 2.25 -3.17 13.42
CA ARG A 249 1.11 -3.33 14.33
C ARG A 249 1.07 -4.76 14.85
N TRP A 250 0.71 -4.87 16.11
CA TRP A 250 0.47 -6.08 16.89
C TRP A 250 -1.02 -6.10 17.30
N ARG A 251 -1.51 -7.23 17.82
CA ARG A 251 -2.87 -7.45 18.36
C ARG A 251 -3.51 -6.18 19.00
N GLY A 252 -4.76 -5.88 18.64
CA GLY A 252 -5.73 -5.26 19.58
C GLY A 252 -5.62 -3.78 20.00
N ASN A 253 -4.77 -2.91 19.44
CA ASN A 253 -4.80 -1.49 19.86
C ASN A 253 -5.82 -0.65 19.08
N ASP A 254 -6.78 -0.09 19.84
CA ASP A 254 -7.76 1.01 19.67
C ASP A 254 -8.58 1.15 18.37
N ASP A 255 -8.12 0.62 17.23
CA ASP A 255 -8.88 0.55 16.00
C ASP A 255 -8.93 -0.90 15.48
N PRO A 256 -10.06 -1.61 15.67
CA PRO A 256 -10.19 -3.00 15.25
C PRO A 256 -9.96 -3.19 13.74
N ASP A 257 -10.20 -2.16 12.91
CA ASP A 257 -10.02 -2.24 11.45
C ASP A 257 -8.52 -2.30 11.05
N TYR A 258 -7.60 -1.89 11.93
CA TYR A 258 -6.14 -1.90 11.69
C TYR A 258 -5.37 -2.76 12.69
N SER A 259 -6.05 -3.66 13.37
CA SER A 259 -5.44 -4.67 14.23
C SER A 259 -4.94 -5.87 13.41
N VAL A 260 -3.87 -6.52 13.89
CA VAL A 260 -3.48 -7.85 13.40
C VAL A 260 -4.32 -8.88 14.14
N PRO A 261 -5.12 -9.72 13.47
CA PRO A 261 -5.85 -10.78 14.15
C PRO A 261 -4.87 -11.71 14.90
N PRO A 262 -5.24 -12.22 16.09
CA PRO A 262 -4.38 -13.12 16.85
C PRO A 262 -4.07 -14.39 16.05
N LEU A 263 -2.91 -14.99 16.29
CA LEU A 263 -2.64 -16.35 15.84
C LEU A 263 -3.62 -17.28 16.57
N GLY A 264 -4.44 -18.00 15.81
CA GLY A 264 -5.38 -19.00 16.34
C GLY A 264 -4.67 -20.24 16.88
#